data_AF-A0A5C8DJM4-F1
#
_entry.id   AF-A0A5C8DJM4-F1
#
_cell.length_a   1.000
_cell.length_b   1.000
_cell.length_c   1.000
_cell.angle_alpha   90.00
_cell.angle_beta   90.00
_cell.angle_gamma   90.00
#
_symmetry.space_group_name_H-M   'P 1'
#
loop_
_entity.id
_entity.type
_entity.pdbx_description
1 polymer ?
#
loop_
_entity_poly.entity_id
_entity_poly.type
_entity_poly.pdbx_seq_one_letter_code
_entity_poly.pdbx_strand_id
1 'polypeptide(L)'
;MKPNPTIINRKGLLFVALFLSSTILVNAQLKVGDNPTSIQKSSILELESTRQGLLLPRLADTTAINALTPPDGMIIFLNTDKSLRLRSNGSWKKIADLSEANSNWSLNGNSGTDPSLNFIGTVDGQPLVMKTSNAERLRINANGDVGIGTANPTAKLNVDGSVKFENLAAGTNELDVLVLAADGSVYKRSMSSSAFENAIRAINGIQKQTLSLTADANTTTDTVAVENRASDSTIAIHLPVQNGSSPTKPYGLLTYADWEKINSGIQTITIGAVASVPNVNGASITSDTTSRTIILHPADATNPGIVTAAAQTFGGNKTFQDSVAAAKAILVGNTGQANSTVQVSGSLSMAIQTFSSNYTATAADNTILMNTTSSALTLTLPNPSTFSGRIYTIKKVGSGGIDHELTITPAAGTIDGGSSYVIYNDWTYVTLQTDGANWYIIKK
;
A
#
# COMPACT_ATOMS: atom_id res chain seq x y z
N MET A 1 -20.49 9.50 -175.25
CA MET A 1 -20.01 8.16 -174.84
C MET A 1 -20.03 8.07 -173.31
N LYS A 2 -20.65 7.03 -172.73
CA LYS A 2 -20.52 6.60 -171.30
C LYS A 2 -19.04 6.28 -170.96
N PRO A 3 -18.62 6.04 -169.68
CA PRO A 3 -19.23 6.33 -168.36
C PRO A 3 -18.23 6.82 -167.24
N ASN A 4 -18.77 7.05 -166.03
CA ASN A 4 -18.21 7.22 -164.65
C ASN A 4 -16.78 6.70 -164.30
N PRO A 5 -16.07 7.26 -163.28
CA PRO A 5 -16.46 7.04 -161.87
C PRO A 5 -16.24 8.19 -160.84
N THR A 6 -16.95 8.00 -159.73
CA THR A 6 -17.10 8.78 -158.51
C THR A 6 -15.85 8.75 -157.62
N ILE A 7 -15.39 9.91 -157.11
CA ILE A 7 -14.38 10.00 -156.04
C ILE A 7 -14.96 10.83 -154.89
N ILE A 8 -15.20 10.15 -153.76
CA ILE A 8 -15.64 10.73 -152.48
C ILE A 8 -14.40 11.37 -151.82
N ASN A 9 -14.41 12.69 -151.64
CA ASN A 9 -13.32 13.40 -150.98
C ASN A 9 -13.46 13.33 -149.44
N ARG A 10 -12.73 12.40 -148.84
CA ARG A 10 -12.75 12.00 -147.42
C ARG A 10 -12.27 13.05 -146.39
N LYS A 11 -12.06 14.31 -146.77
CA LYS A 11 -11.51 15.35 -145.87
C LYS A 11 -12.56 16.18 -145.11
N GLY A 12 -13.82 16.20 -145.56
CA GLY A 12 -14.90 16.93 -144.87
C GLY A 12 -15.61 16.15 -143.77
N LEU A 13 -15.56 14.80 -143.79
CA LEU A 13 -16.32 13.95 -142.87
C LEU A 13 -15.59 13.68 -141.54
N LEU A 14 -14.27 13.93 -141.47
CA LEU A 14 -13.48 13.76 -140.24
C LEU A 14 -13.61 14.94 -139.26
N PHE A 15 -13.92 16.15 -139.74
CA PHE A 15 -14.02 17.33 -138.88
C PHE A 15 -15.39 17.50 -138.22
N VAL A 16 -16.45 16.93 -138.79
CA VAL A 16 -17.81 16.96 -138.20
C VAL A 16 -18.01 15.83 -137.18
N ALA A 17 -17.29 14.71 -137.32
CA ALA A 17 -17.34 13.61 -136.36
C ALA A 17 -16.59 13.91 -135.04
N LEU A 18 -15.62 14.82 -135.04
CA LEU A 18 -14.83 15.16 -133.84
C LEU A 18 -15.53 16.20 -132.93
N PHE A 19 -16.54 16.92 -133.43
CA PHE A 19 -17.25 17.96 -132.65
C PHE A 19 -18.55 17.47 -131.99
N LEU A 20 -18.99 16.24 -132.26
CA LEU A 20 -20.23 15.67 -131.71
C LEU A 20 -20.02 14.59 -130.63
N SER A 21 -18.79 14.26 -130.23
CA SER A 21 -18.51 13.17 -129.28
C SER A 21 -17.79 13.56 -127.98
N SER A 22 -17.67 14.85 -127.64
CA SER A 22 -17.14 15.27 -126.34
C SER A 22 -18.27 15.75 -125.42
N THR A 23 -18.99 14.81 -124.82
CA THR A 23 -19.72 15.08 -123.57
C THR A 23 -18.68 15.28 -122.48
N ILE A 24 -18.27 16.53 -122.24
CA ILE A 24 -17.44 16.88 -121.09
C ILE A 24 -18.32 16.70 -119.86
N LEU A 25 -18.12 15.61 -119.11
CA LEU A 25 -18.62 15.47 -117.76
C LEU A 25 -17.84 16.45 -116.87
N VAL A 26 -18.37 17.66 -116.68
CA VAL A 26 -17.81 18.61 -115.73
C VAL A 26 -18.28 18.19 -114.34
N ASN A 27 -17.40 17.59 -113.53
CA ASN A 27 -17.61 17.47 -112.09
C ASN A 27 -17.43 18.86 -111.47
N ALA A 28 -18.47 19.68 -111.51
CA ALA A 28 -18.43 21.03 -110.95
C ALA A 28 -18.69 20.99 -109.44
N GLN A 29 -17.68 21.36 -108.65
CA GLN A 29 -17.87 21.82 -107.27
C GLN A 29 -18.60 23.17 -107.31
N LEU A 30 -19.59 23.37 -106.43
CA LEU A 30 -20.29 24.64 -106.32
C LEU A 30 -19.60 25.50 -105.25
N LYS A 31 -18.93 26.58 -105.65
CA LYS A 31 -18.43 27.61 -104.72
C LYS A 31 -19.22 28.90 -104.91
N VAL A 32 -19.66 29.50 -103.81
CA VAL A 32 -20.36 30.79 -103.80
C VAL A 32 -19.68 31.67 -102.76
N GLY A 33 -19.10 32.80 -103.16
CA GLY A 33 -18.37 33.65 -102.21
C GLY A 33 -17.38 34.66 -102.74
N ASP A 34 -16.66 35.28 -101.80
CA ASP A 34 -15.72 36.39 -102.00
C ASP A 34 -14.46 36.00 -102.83
N ASN A 35 -14.00 34.72 -102.80
CA ASN A 35 -12.80 34.24 -103.53
C ASN A 35 -13.07 33.01 -104.45
N PRO A 36 -13.87 33.14 -105.53
CA PRO A 36 -14.38 32.00 -106.30
C PRO A 36 -13.33 31.11 -106.99
N THR A 37 -12.08 31.57 -107.11
CA THR A 37 -10.98 30.82 -107.75
C THR A 37 -10.17 29.96 -106.79
N SER A 38 -10.31 30.16 -105.48
CA SER A 38 -9.62 29.36 -104.45
C SER A 38 -10.59 28.33 -103.88
N ILE A 39 -10.51 27.09 -104.38
CA ILE A 39 -11.45 26.02 -104.07
C ILE A 39 -10.90 25.01 -103.05
N GLN A 40 -11.71 24.62 -102.07
CA GLN A 40 -11.40 23.52 -101.16
C GLN A 40 -11.74 22.18 -101.83
N LYS A 41 -10.73 21.45 -102.31
CA LYS A 41 -10.93 20.22 -103.11
C LYS A 41 -11.70 19.10 -102.39
N SER A 42 -11.85 19.16 -101.07
CA SER A 42 -12.58 18.18 -100.26
C SER A 42 -14.06 18.52 -100.03
N SER A 43 -14.60 19.61 -100.60
CA SER A 43 -16.01 19.98 -100.47
C SER A 43 -16.75 19.94 -101.82
N ILE A 44 -18.02 19.55 -101.79
CA ILE A 44 -18.91 19.58 -102.96
C ILE A 44 -19.63 20.94 -103.06
N LEU A 45 -19.87 21.60 -101.92
CA LEU A 45 -20.41 22.95 -101.79
C LEU A 45 -19.53 23.75 -100.82
N GLU A 46 -19.05 24.92 -101.25
CA GLU A 46 -18.30 25.86 -100.42
C GLU A 46 -18.98 27.23 -100.42
N LEU A 47 -19.25 27.76 -99.23
CA LEU A 47 -19.84 29.08 -99.03
C LEU A 47 -18.82 29.95 -98.29
N GLU A 48 -18.34 31.00 -98.93
CA GLU A 48 -17.30 31.89 -98.37
C GLU A 48 -17.77 33.33 -98.42
N SER A 49 -18.17 33.90 -97.29
CA SER A 49 -18.49 35.32 -97.23
C SER A 49 -18.21 35.88 -95.85
N THR A 50 -17.73 37.12 -95.81
CA THR A 50 -17.61 37.91 -94.57
C THR A 50 -18.91 38.62 -94.19
N ARG A 51 -19.91 38.64 -95.08
CA ARG A 51 -21.14 39.44 -94.95
C ARG A 51 -22.44 38.65 -95.14
N GLN A 52 -22.38 37.44 -95.68
CA GLN A 52 -23.53 36.59 -95.97
C GLN A 52 -23.33 35.19 -95.38
N GLY A 53 -24.43 34.48 -95.12
CA GLY A 53 -24.41 33.12 -94.61
C GLY A 53 -25.37 32.22 -95.38
N LEU A 54 -25.33 30.92 -95.09
CA LEU A 54 -26.32 29.97 -95.60
C LEU A 54 -27.66 30.18 -94.89
N LEU A 55 -28.66 30.69 -95.62
CA LEU A 55 -30.02 30.68 -95.13
C LEU A 55 -30.69 29.36 -95.49
N LEU A 56 -30.98 28.55 -94.49
CA LEU A 56 -31.66 27.27 -94.66
C LEU A 56 -33.18 27.45 -94.85
N PRO A 57 -33.88 26.46 -95.43
CA PRO A 57 -35.34 26.46 -95.49
C PRO A 57 -35.94 26.65 -94.09
N ARG A 58 -36.79 27.66 -93.96
CA ARG A 58 -37.46 28.03 -92.70
C ARG A 58 -38.87 27.48 -92.69
N LEU A 59 -39.11 26.44 -91.91
CA LEU A 59 -40.42 25.81 -91.84
C LEU A 59 -41.18 26.23 -90.59
N ALA A 60 -42.50 26.37 -90.71
CA ALA A 60 -43.39 26.62 -89.57
C ALA A 60 -43.59 25.35 -88.73
N ASP A 61 -43.64 24.19 -89.39
CA ASP A 61 -43.70 22.85 -88.82
C ASP A 61 -43.04 21.84 -89.78
N THR A 62 -42.93 20.57 -89.39
CA THR A 62 -42.29 19.54 -90.24
C THR A 62 -43.27 18.68 -91.04
N THR A 63 -44.58 18.93 -90.95
CA THR A 63 -45.63 18.07 -91.52
C THR A 63 -45.52 17.99 -93.04
N ALA A 64 -45.44 19.14 -93.70
CA ALA A 64 -45.37 19.22 -95.16
C ALA A 64 -44.09 18.59 -95.71
N ILE A 65 -42.94 18.84 -95.07
CA ILE A 65 -41.67 18.25 -95.52
C ILE A 65 -41.58 16.76 -95.22
N ASN A 66 -42.21 16.27 -94.14
CA ASN A 66 -42.24 14.84 -93.82
C ASN A 66 -43.03 14.03 -94.86
N ALA A 67 -44.07 14.62 -95.48
CA ALA A 67 -44.82 14.00 -96.58
C ALA A 67 -43.96 13.77 -97.83
N LEU A 68 -42.80 14.44 -97.94
CA LEU A 68 -41.84 14.29 -99.03
C LEU A 68 -40.71 13.29 -98.73
N THR A 69 -40.80 12.54 -97.63
CA THR A 69 -39.81 11.53 -97.22
C THR A 69 -38.37 12.07 -97.22
N PRO A 70 -38.06 13.09 -96.39
CA PRO A 70 -36.77 13.75 -96.43
C PRO A 70 -35.65 12.80 -95.95
N PRO A 71 -34.53 12.67 -96.68
CA PRO A 71 -33.41 11.81 -96.28
C PRO A 71 -32.72 12.29 -94.99
N ASP A 72 -32.10 11.34 -94.28
CA ASP A 72 -31.20 11.65 -93.17
C ASP A 72 -29.98 12.45 -93.68
N GLY A 73 -29.48 13.37 -92.85
CA GLY A 73 -28.48 14.37 -93.23
C GLY A 73 -29.07 15.71 -93.66
N MET A 74 -30.38 15.79 -93.96
CA MET A 74 -31.03 17.06 -94.33
C MET A 74 -31.05 18.05 -93.18
N ILE A 75 -30.84 19.34 -93.47
CA ILE A 75 -30.81 20.42 -92.48
C ILE A 75 -31.88 21.45 -92.79
N ILE A 76 -32.66 21.83 -91.77
CA ILE A 76 -33.68 22.88 -91.85
C ILE A 76 -33.59 23.82 -90.65
N PHE A 77 -34.24 24.97 -90.76
CA PHE A 77 -34.51 25.85 -89.63
C PHE A 77 -36.00 25.80 -89.26
N LEU A 78 -36.31 25.45 -88.01
CA LEU A 78 -37.69 25.40 -87.53
C LEU A 78 -38.06 26.72 -86.85
N ASN A 79 -39.11 27.37 -87.33
CA ASN A 79 -39.51 28.70 -86.86
C ASN A 79 -40.22 28.68 -85.49
N THR A 80 -40.78 27.54 -85.09
CA THR A 80 -41.52 27.39 -83.82
C THR A 80 -40.62 27.65 -82.62
N ASP A 81 -39.41 27.08 -82.61
CA ASP A 81 -38.45 27.16 -81.52
C ASP A 81 -37.10 27.79 -81.94
N LYS A 82 -37.07 28.40 -83.13
CA LYS A 82 -35.91 29.09 -83.71
C LYS A 82 -34.64 28.21 -83.74
N SER A 83 -34.79 26.94 -84.09
CA SER A 83 -33.70 25.97 -84.00
C SER A 83 -33.26 25.36 -85.34
N LEU A 84 -31.97 24.99 -85.39
CA LEU A 84 -31.42 24.17 -86.45
C LEU A 84 -31.79 22.70 -86.22
N ARG A 85 -32.32 22.02 -87.23
CA ARG A 85 -32.65 20.59 -87.18
C ARG A 85 -31.84 19.80 -88.19
N LEU A 86 -31.26 18.68 -87.75
CA LEU A 86 -30.68 17.63 -88.61
C LEU A 86 -31.67 16.48 -88.68
N ARG A 87 -31.92 15.99 -89.89
CA ARG A 87 -32.66 14.75 -90.08
C ARG A 87 -31.77 13.56 -89.76
N SER A 88 -32.15 12.72 -88.81
CA SER A 88 -31.37 11.53 -88.43
C SER A 88 -32.27 10.43 -87.88
N ASN A 89 -32.07 9.20 -88.36
CA ASN A 89 -32.79 7.99 -87.97
C ASN A 89 -34.32 8.16 -88.00
N GLY A 90 -34.87 8.65 -89.10
CA GLY A 90 -36.32 8.79 -89.18
C GLY A 90 -36.92 9.99 -88.42
N SER A 91 -36.12 10.86 -87.78
CA SER A 91 -36.63 12.02 -87.02
C SER A 91 -35.82 13.32 -87.20
N TRP A 92 -36.46 14.48 -86.99
CA TRP A 92 -35.78 15.78 -86.93
C TRP A 92 -35.18 16.03 -85.54
N LYS A 93 -33.85 15.94 -85.43
CA LYS A 93 -33.11 16.18 -84.19
C LYS A 93 -32.65 17.63 -84.12
N LYS A 94 -32.84 18.26 -82.96
CA LYS A 94 -32.28 19.59 -82.67
C LYS A 94 -30.77 19.45 -82.53
N ILE A 95 -29.99 20.26 -83.25
CA ILE A 95 -28.51 20.15 -83.26
C ILE A 95 -27.89 20.99 -82.13
N ALA A 96 -28.57 22.03 -81.66
CA ALA A 96 -28.08 22.87 -80.59
C ALA A 96 -29.24 23.51 -79.81
N ASP A 97 -29.18 23.40 -78.50
CA ASP A 97 -29.77 24.36 -77.59
C ASP A 97 -28.65 24.92 -76.71
N LEU A 98 -28.38 26.23 -76.84
CA LEU A 98 -27.41 26.91 -75.96
C LEU A 98 -27.84 26.82 -74.49
N SER A 99 -29.14 26.63 -74.20
CA SER A 99 -29.64 26.43 -72.84
C SER A 99 -29.34 25.03 -72.28
N GLU A 100 -29.35 23.99 -73.11
CA GLU A 100 -28.97 22.61 -72.70
C GLU A 100 -27.46 22.51 -72.44
N ALA A 101 -26.64 23.23 -73.23
CA ALA A 101 -25.19 23.29 -73.02
C ALA A 101 -24.80 23.96 -71.69
N ASN A 102 -25.58 24.94 -71.23
CA ASN A 102 -25.38 25.62 -69.94
C ASN A 102 -25.89 24.82 -68.73
N SER A 103 -26.64 23.74 -68.96
CA SER A 103 -27.22 22.91 -67.89
C SER A 103 -26.26 21.83 -67.37
N ASN A 104 -25.11 21.62 -68.03
CA ASN A 104 -24.08 20.68 -67.58
C ASN A 104 -23.17 21.32 -66.53
N TRP A 105 -22.65 20.51 -65.60
CA TRP A 105 -21.60 20.95 -64.68
C TRP A 105 -20.24 21.04 -65.40
N SER A 106 -19.62 22.21 -65.40
CA SER A 106 -18.35 22.50 -66.06
C SER A 106 -17.15 22.11 -65.18
N LEU A 107 -16.02 21.75 -65.81
CA LEU A 107 -14.75 21.45 -65.14
C LEU A 107 -14.18 22.65 -64.37
N ASN A 108 -14.49 23.87 -64.80
CA ASN A 108 -14.06 25.11 -64.15
C ASN A 108 -15.16 25.72 -63.26
N GLY A 109 -16.27 24.98 -63.06
CA GLY A 109 -17.44 25.44 -62.32
C GLY A 109 -18.45 26.24 -63.16
N ASN A 110 -19.63 26.45 -62.57
CA ASN A 110 -20.75 27.19 -63.16
C ASN A 110 -21.01 28.46 -62.35
N SER A 111 -21.45 29.55 -62.99
CA SER A 111 -21.91 30.78 -62.32
C SER A 111 -23.44 30.87 -62.32
N GLY A 112 -24.02 31.65 -61.39
CA GLY A 112 -25.47 31.92 -61.37
C GLY A 112 -26.38 30.77 -60.91
N THR A 113 -25.84 29.77 -60.20
CA THR A 113 -26.61 28.62 -59.68
C THR A 113 -27.48 28.99 -58.47
N ASP A 114 -28.67 28.40 -58.38
CA ASP A 114 -29.53 28.40 -57.19
C ASP A 114 -29.41 27.03 -56.47
N PRO A 115 -28.87 26.96 -55.23
CA PRO A 115 -28.71 25.69 -54.51
C PRO A 115 -30.01 24.90 -54.24
N SER A 116 -31.18 25.52 -54.37
CA SER A 116 -32.47 24.82 -54.25
C SER A 116 -32.89 24.11 -55.55
N LEU A 117 -32.32 24.50 -56.69
CA LEU A 117 -32.68 23.99 -58.02
C LEU A 117 -31.52 23.26 -58.73
N ASN A 118 -30.27 23.66 -58.46
CA ASN A 118 -29.08 23.19 -59.17
C ASN A 118 -28.13 22.45 -58.21
N PHE A 119 -27.71 21.24 -58.58
CA PHE A 119 -26.76 20.45 -57.79
C PHE A 119 -26.03 19.45 -58.69
N ILE A 120 -24.86 19.00 -58.22
CA ILE A 120 -24.24 17.77 -58.72
C ILE A 120 -24.78 16.62 -57.88
N GLY A 121 -25.46 15.66 -58.51
CA GLY A 121 -26.01 14.53 -57.79
C GLY A 121 -27.00 13.73 -58.62
N THR A 122 -27.78 12.92 -57.92
CA THR A 122 -28.80 12.02 -58.45
C THR A 122 -30.15 12.36 -57.81
N VAL A 123 -31.25 12.06 -58.52
CA VAL A 123 -32.62 12.27 -58.02
C VAL A 123 -33.38 10.95 -57.79
N ASP A 124 -32.75 9.82 -58.11
CA ASP A 124 -33.35 8.49 -58.18
C ASP A 124 -32.81 7.53 -57.10
N GLY A 125 -32.19 8.07 -56.05
CA GLY A 125 -31.67 7.27 -54.94
C GLY A 125 -30.40 6.48 -55.28
N GLN A 126 -29.72 6.82 -56.38
CA GLN A 126 -28.41 6.25 -56.69
C GLN A 126 -27.27 7.03 -55.99
N PRO A 127 -26.14 6.40 -55.65
CA PRO A 127 -25.00 7.11 -55.08
C PRO A 127 -24.37 8.10 -56.08
N LEU A 128 -23.94 9.27 -55.59
CA LEU A 128 -23.01 10.12 -56.35
C LEU A 128 -21.60 9.58 -56.18
N VAL A 129 -20.92 9.24 -57.27
CA VAL A 129 -19.59 8.61 -57.26
C VAL A 129 -18.57 9.49 -57.98
N MET A 130 -17.43 9.75 -57.32
CA MET A 130 -16.26 10.38 -57.91
C MET A 130 -15.13 9.36 -58.09
N LYS A 131 -14.59 9.29 -59.31
CA LYS A 131 -13.56 8.32 -59.71
C LYS A 131 -12.30 9.00 -60.21
N THR A 132 -11.16 8.35 -59.98
CA THR A 132 -9.91 8.64 -60.70
C THR A 132 -9.34 7.33 -61.24
N SER A 133 -8.78 7.35 -62.45
CA SER A 133 -8.31 6.13 -63.14
C SER A 133 -9.38 5.02 -63.20
N ASN A 134 -10.63 5.40 -63.47
CA ASN A 134 -11.81 4.50 -63.48
C ASN A 134 -12.08 3.76 -62.15
N ALA A 135 -11.47 4.17 -61.05
CA ALA A 135 -11.67 3.58 -59.74
C ALA A 135 -12.35 4.58 -58.79
N GLU A 136 -13.33 4.09 -58.02
CA GLU A 136 -14.04 4.87 -57.00
C GLU A 136 -13.07 5.40 -55.95
N ARG A 137 -13.21 6.69 -55.63
CA ARG A 137 -12.40 7.38 -54.62
C ARG A 137 -13.27 8.00 -53.54
N LEU A 138 -14.40 8.57 -53.93
CA LEU A 138 -15.39 9.12 -53.04
C LEU A 138 -16.78 8.74 -53.51
N ARG A 139 -17.67 8.43 -52.57
CA ARG A 139 -19.08 8.26 -52.81
C ARG A 139 -19.92 9.00 -51.78
N ILE A 140 -21.13 9.35 -52.17
CA ILE A 140 -22.20 9.78 -51.26
C ILE A 140 -23.37 8.84 -51.52
N ASN A 141 -23.74 8.04 -50.51
CA ASN A 141 -24.90 7.16 -50.59
C ASN A 141 -26.21 7.95 -50.57
N ALA A 142 -27.30 7.34 -51.02
CA ALA A 142 -28.64 7.95 -50.97
C ALA A 142 -29.10 8.31 -49.54
N ASN A 143 -28.53 7.68 -48.52
CA ASN A 143 -28.78 7.99 -47.10
C ASN A 143 -27.88 9.13 -46.55
N GLY A 144 -27.05 9.73 -47.42
CA GLY A 144 -26.15 10.84 -47.10
C GLY A 144 -24.79 10.44 -46.50
N ASP A 145 -24.49 9.14 -46.38
CA ASP A 145 -23.20 8.69 -45.85
C ASP A 145 -22.08 8.86 -46.90
N VAL A 146 -20.98 9.47 -46.50
CA VAL A 146 -19.82 9.74 -47.35
C VAL A 146 -18.77 8.66 -47.13
N GLY A 147 -18.40 7.96 -48.21
CA GLY A 147 -17.29 7.00 -48.22
C GLY A 147 -16.09 7.57 -48.97
N ILE A 148 -14.90 7.52 -48.37
CA ILE A 148 -13.63 7.80 -49.06
C ILE A 148 -12.83 6.50 -49.05
N GLY A 149 -12.48 6.00 -50.23
CA GLY A 149 -11.81 4.70 -50.39
C GLY A 149 -12.69 3.46 -50.16
N THR A 150 -13.94 3.61 -49.69
CA THR A 150 -14.89 2.50 -49.48
C THR A 150 -16.18 2.65 -50.27
N ALA A 151 -16.70 1.53 -50.77
CA ALA A 151 -18.01 1.44 -51.41
C ALA A 151 -19.18 1.25 -50.42
N ASN A 152 -18.90 0.91 -49.16
CA ASN A 152 -19.91 0.60 -48.15
C ASN A 152 -19.63 1.38 -46.86
N PRO A 153 -19.85 2.71 -46.84
CA PRO A 153 -19.65 3.49 -45.63
C PRO A 153 -20.61 3.01 -44.53
N THR A 154 -20.08 2.72 -43.35
CA THR A 154 -20.87 2.29 -42.17
C THR A 154 -21.11 3.44 -41.18
N ALA A 155 -20.70 4.65 -41.54
CA ALA A 155 -20.84 5.86 -40.76
C ALA A 155 -21.04 7.06 -41.69
N LYS A 156 -21.49 8.20 -41.14
CA LYS A 156 -21.71 9.45 -41.89
C LYS A 156 -20.48 9.88 -42.70
N LEU A 157 -19.28 9.66 -42.15
CA LEU A 157 -18.02 9.73 -42.87
C LEU A 157 -17.22 8.46 -42.58
N ASN A 158 -16.95 7.66 -43.61
CA ASN A 158 -16.12 6.46 -43.52
C ASN A 158 -14.91 6.60 -44.46
N VAL A 159 -13.71 6.63 -43.89
CA VAL A 159 -12.46 6.65 -44.67
C VAL A 159 -11.79 5.28 -44.55
N ASP A 160 -11.61 4.59 -45.67
CA ASP A 160 -10.80 3.36 -45.74
C ASP A 160 -9.32 3.75 -45.83
N GLY A 161 -8.72 3.98 -44.66
CA GLY A 161 -7.36 4.47 -44.52
C GLY A 161 -7.20 5.43 -43.34
N SER A 162 -6.09 6.16 -43.30
CA SER A 162 -5.83 7.15 -42.26
C SER A 162 -6.35 8.53 -42.66
N VAL A 163 -6.83 9.29 -41.68
CA VAL A 163 -7.21 10.70 -41.84
C VAL A 163 -6.06 11.58 -41.32
N LYS A 164 -5.57 12.50 -42.14
CA LYS A 164 -4.58 13.52 -41.74
C LYS A 164 -5.27 14.87 -41.62
N PHE A 165 -5.13 15.51 -40.46
CA PHE A 165 -5.60 16.88 -40.22
C PHE A 165 -4.42 17.86 -40.32
N GLU A 166 -4.21 18.45 -41.50
CA GLU A 166 -3.01 19.27 -41.83
C GLU A 166 -2.91 20.60 -41.05
N ASN A 167 -4.05 21.17 -40.62
CA ASN A 167 -4.11 22.48 -39.93
C ASN A 167 -4.76 22.36 -38.55
N LEU A 168 -4.52 21.27 -37.82
CA LEU A 168 -4.73 21.33 -36.37
C LEU A 168 -3.81 22.43 -35.84
N ALA A 169 -4.37 23.55 -35.36
CA ALA A 169 -3.59 24.68 -34.86
C ALA A 169 -2.49 24.14 -33.93
N ALA A 170 -1.24 24.56 -34.12
CA ALA A 170 -0.14 24.10 -33.28
C ALA A 170 -0.45 24.38 -31.82
N GLY A 171 -0.23 23.39 -30.95
CA GLY A 171 -0.28 23.63 -29.52
C GLY A 171 0.83 24.59 -29.12
N THR A 172 0.50 25.60 -28.33
CA THR A 172 1.51 26.46 -27.69
C THR A 172 2.08 25.82 -26.42
N ASN A 173 1.49 24.70 -25.97
CA ASN A 173 1.88 23.94 -24.77
C ASN A 173 2.02 22.45 -25.11
N GLU A 174 2.84 21.74 -24.35
CA GLU A 174 3.37 20.41 -24.69
C GLU A 174 2.35 19.25 -24.82
N LEU A 175 1.06 19.44 -24.52
CA LEU A 175 0.12 18.31 -24.39
C LEU A 175 -1.31 18.65 -24.83
N ASP A 176 -1.50 18.78 -26.13
CA ASP A 176 -2.83 18.82 -26.75
C ASP A 176 -3.24 17.42 -27.22
N VAL A 177 -4.44 16.97 -26.82
CA VAL A 177 -5.00 15.66 -27.18
C VAL A 177 -6.30 15.82 -27.97
N LEU A 178 -6.62 14.83 -28.81
CA LEU A 178 -7.94 14.71 -29.42
C LEU A 178 -8.88 13.99 -28.45
N VAL A 179 -10.03 14.60 -28.15
CA VAL A 179 -11.04 14.05 -27.24
C VAL A 179 -12.33 13.87 -28.00
N LEU A 180 -12.95 12.71 -27.81
CA LEU A 180 -14.30 12.42 -28.27
C LEU A 180 -15.30 12.97 -27.24
N ALA A 181 -16.22 13.82 -27.68
CA ALA A 181 -17.36 14.25 -26.87
C ALA A 181 -18.48 13.22 -26.90
N ALA A 182 -19.44 13.33 -25.97
CA ALA A 182 -20.55 12.40 -25.85
C ALA A 182 -21.48 12.40 -27.09
N ASP A 183 -21.46 13.46 -27.88
CA ASP A 183 -22.18 13.60 -29.15
C ASP A 183 -21.42 12.99 -30.35
N GLY A 184 -20.23 12.44 -30.14
CA GLY A 184 -19.37 11.87 -31.18
C GLY A 184 -18.46 12.89 -31.88
N SER A 185 -18.53 14.17 -31.52
CA SER A 185 -17.65 15.20 -32.08
C SER A 185 -16.21 15.02 -31.58
N VAL A 186 -15.24 15.27 -32.45
CA VAL A 186 -13.81 15.24 -32.10
C VAL A 186 -13.32 16.66 -31.87
N TYR A 187 -12.80 16.94 -30.67
CA TYR A 187 -12.24 18.23 -30.30
C TYR A 187 -10.77 18.12 -29.96
N LYS A 188 -10.03 19.18 -30.24
CA LYS A 188 -8.71 19.39 -29.64
C LYS A 188 -8.91 19.94 -28.22
N ARG A 189 -8.30 19.31 -27.22
CA ARG A 189 -8.32 19.79 -25.84
C ARG A 189 -6.90 19.91 -25.30
N SER A 190 -6.56 21.09 -24.80
CA SER A 190 -5.34 21.28 -24.00
C SER A 190 -5.53 20.66 -22.64
N MET A 191 -4.58 19.82 -22.23
CA MET A 191 -4.53 19.28 -20.88
C MET A 191 -3.43 19.97 -20.09
N SER A 192 -3.63 20.14 -18.78
CA SER A 192 -2.51 20.53 -17.92
C SER A 192 -1.47 19.41 -17.91
N SER A 193 -0.19 19.76 -17.81
CA SER A 193 0.90 18.80 -17.63
C SER A 193 0.59 17.84 -16.47
N SER A 194 0.07 18.37 -15.36
CA SER A 194 -0.35 17.58 -14.19
C SER A 194 -1.46 16.57 -14.49
N ALA A 195 -2.49 16.92 -15.27
CA ALA A 195 -3.58 16.01 -15.59
C ALA A 195 -3.12 14.90 -16.55
N PHE A 196 -2.25 15.24 -17.50
CA PHE A 196 -1.66 14.27 -18.42
C PHE A 196 -0.69 13.33 -17.72
N GLU A 197 0.23 13.85 -16.91
CA GLU A 197 1.15 13.04 -16.11
C GLU A 197 0.39 12.12 -15.15
N ASN A 198 -0.68 12.60 -14.52
CA ASN A 198 -1.53 11.74 -13.67
C ASN A 198 -2.17 10.61 -14.47
N ALA A 199 -2.71 10.88 -15.66
CA ALA A 199 -3.29 9.85 -16.52
C ALA A 199 -2.24 8.84 -17.00
N ILE A 200 -1.05 9.30 -17.41
CA ILE A 200 0.07 8.43 -17.82
C ILE A 200 0.57 7.59 -16.64
N ARG A 201 0.68 8.17 -15.44
CA ARG A 201 1.03 7.43 -14.22
C ARG A 201 -0.05 6.40 -13.86
N ALA A 202 -1.32 6.68 -14.13
CA ALA A 202 -2.42 5.74 -13.92
C ALA A 202 -2.34 4.56 -14.90
N ILE A 203 -2.19 4.85 -16.20
CA ILE A 203 -2.14 3.87 -17.29
C ILE A 203 -0.89 2.98 -17.17
N ASN A 204 0.25 3.56 -16.79
CA ASN A 204 1.49 2.81 -16.57
C ASN A 204 1.53 2.06 -15.23
N GLY A 205 0.43 2.01 -14.47
CA GLY A 205 0.35 1.29 -13.19
C GLY A 205 1.13 1.92 -12.04
N ILE A 206 1.65 3.12 -12.21
CA ILE A 206 2.46 3.87 -11.22
C ILE A 206 1.56 4.55 -10.16
N GLN A 207 0.23 4.51 -10.32
CA GLN A 207 -0.73 5.07 -9.35
C GLN A 207 -1.19 4.13 -8.23
N LYS A 208 -0.58 2.96 -8.00
CA LYS A 208 -0.72 2.32 -6.68
C LYS A 208 0.23 2.98 -5.67
N GLN A 209 -0.16 4.16 -5.18
CA GLN A 209 0.43 4.73 -3.96
C GLN A 209 -0.14 4.00 -2.75
N THR A 210 0.38 2.81 -2.48
CA THR A 210 0.60 2.42 -1.09
C THR A 210 2.11 2.31 -0.97
N LEU A 211 2.72 3.26 -0.26
CA LEU A 211 4.09 3.09 0.21
C LEU A 211 4.04 1.90 1.18
N SER A 212 4.20 0.68 0.67
CA SER A 212 4.31 -0.52 1.49
C SER A 212 5.73 -0.57 2.00
N LEU A 213 5.92 -0.10 3.24
CA LEU A 213 7.18 -0.20 3.97
C LEU A 213 7.24 -1.60 4.59
N THR A 214 7.90 -2.53 3.90
CA THR A 214 8.31 -3.79 4.52
C THR A 214 9.65 -3.54 5.21
N ALA A 215 9.65 -3.60 6.54
CA ALA A 215 10.88 -3.59 7.34
C ALA A 215 11.40 -5.04 7.43
N ASP A 216 12.26 -5.42 6.48
CA ASP A 216 12.94 -6.70 6.50
C ASP A 216 14.26 -6.59 7.27
N ALA A 217 14.60 -7.64 8.03
CA ALA A 217 15.83 -7.71 8.80
C ALA A 217 17.04 -7.82 7.87
N ASN A 218 17.93 -6.82 7.88
CA ASN A 218 19.15 -6.82 7.09
C ASN A 218 20.32 -7.42 7.90
N THR A 219 20.62 -8.68 7.62
CA THR A 219 21.74 -9.41 8.22
C THR A 219 23.06 -9.18 7.48
N THR A 220 23.01 -8.64 6.25
CA THR A 220 24.13 -8.59 5.31
C THR A 220 24.89 -7.25 5.24
N THR A 221 24.25 -6.10 5.47
CA THR A 221 24.91 -4.79 5.41
C THR A 221 24.72 -3.97 6.68
N ASP A 222 25.66 -3.05 6.93
CA ASP A 222 25.69 -2.20 8.12
C ASP A 222 24.91 -0.88 7.94
N THR A 223 24.28 -0.68 6.79
CA THR A 223 23.51 0.52 6.44
C THR A 223 22.04 0.20 6.14
N VAL A 224 21.18 1.21 6.25
CA VAL A 224 19.81 1.14 5.72
C VAL A 224 19.90 1.02 4.21
N ALA A 225 19.39 -0.09 3.67
CA ALA A 225 19.31 -0.29 2.23
C ALA A 225 17.88 -0.10 1.75
N VAL A 226 17.74 0.55 0.60
CA VAL A 226 16.45 0.76 -0.06
C VAL A 226 16.45 -0.01 -1.36
N GLU A 227 15.45 -0.87 -1.53
CA GLU A 227 15.30 -1.70 -2.72
C GLU A 227 13.96 -1.40 -3.39
N ASN A 228 14.00 -1.11 -4.69
CA ASN A 228 12.79 -1.00 -5.50
C ASN A 228 12.43 -2.39 -6.05
N ARG A 229 11.40 -3.03 -5.48
CA ARG A 229 11.00 -4.39 -5.82
C ARG A 229 10.02 -4.36 -6.99
N ALA A 230 10.56 -4.47 -8.20
CA ALA A 230 9.77 -4.48 -9.44
C ALA A 230 8.77 -5.66 -9.51
N SER A 231 9.04 -6.75 -8.77
CA SER A 231 8.21 -7.96 -8.77
C SER A 231 6.84 -7.78 -8.10
N ASP A 232 6.73 -6.87 -7.13
CA ASP A 232 5.50 -6.62 -6.38
C ASP A 232 5.11 -5.14 -6.30
N SER A 233 5.85 -4.28 -7.01
CA SER A 233 5.66 -2.83 -7.05
C SER A 233 5.77 -2.15 -5.67
N THR A 234 6.65 -2.63 -4.80
CA THR A 234 6.92 -2.05 -3.46
C THR A 234 8.33 -1.46 -3.34
N ILE A 235 8.53 -0.62 -2.32
CA ILE A 235 9.87 -0.17 -1.89
C ILE A 235 10.16 -0.82 -0.54
N ALA A 236 11.11 -1.76 -0.51
CA ALA A 236 11.55 -2.36 0.74
C ALA A 236 12.62 -1.48 1.40
N ILE A 237 12.50 -1.31 2.72
CA ILE A 237 13.54 -0.69 3.54
C ILE A 237 14.13 -1.78 4.43
N HIS A 238 15.35 -2.19 4.11
CA HIS A 238 16.09 -3.22 4.82
C HIS A 238 16.83 -2.57 5.99
N LEU A 239 16.33 -2.79 7.20
CA LEU A 239 16.88 -2.20 8.42
C LEU A 239 17.97 -3.12 9.00
N PRO A 240 19.19 -2.61 9.28
CA PRO A 240 20.29 -3.40 9.82
C PRO A 240 19.91 -4.01 11.17
N VAL A 241 20.23 -5.28 11.36
CA VAL A 241 20.06 -5.98 12.65
C VAL A 241 21.44 -6.30 13.21
N GLN A 242 21.72 -5.79 14.41
CA GLN A 242 22.94 -6.10 15.16
C GLN A 242 22.88 -7.57 15.62
N ASN A 243 23.70 -8.40 14.98
CA ASN A 243 23.75 -9.86 15.11
C ASN A 243 25.16 -10.37 15.48
N GLY A 244 26.03 -9.48 15.96
CA GLY A 244 27.42 -9.79 16.33
C GLY A 244 28.40 -9.91 15.15
N SER A 245 27.94 -9.72 13.91
CA SER A 245 28.79 -9.87 12.72
C SER A 245 29.76 -8.69 12.50
N SER A 246 29.48 -7.52 13.07
CA SER A 246 30.31 -6.31 12.97
C SER A 246 30.19 -5.47 14.24
N PRO A 247 31.33 -4.96 14.80
CA PRO A 247 31.36 -4.22 16.06
C PRO A 247 30.82 -2.79 15.93
N THR A 248 30.45 -2.34 14.73
CA THR A 248 29.88 -1.01 14.49
C THR A 248 28.49 -1.06 13.88
N LYS A 249 27.93 -2.25 13.70
CA LYS A 249 26.65 -2.43 13.00
C LYS A 249 25.48 -1.85 13.83
N PRO A 250 24.67 -0.95 13.27
CA PRO A 250 23.50 -0.40 13.95
C PRO A 250 22.36 -1.44 14.09
N TYR A 251 21.36 -1.12 14.91
CA TYR A 251 20.13 -1.90 15.04
C TYR A 251 18.92 -1.03 14.68
N GLY A 252 18.30 -1.30 13.54
CA GLY A 252 17.25 -0.49 12.98
C GLY A 252 17.76 0.93 12.68
N LEU A 253 17.17 1.90 13.38
CA LEU A 253 17.54 3.31 13.30
C LEU A 253 18.45 3.76 14.46
N LEU A 254 18.80 2.86 15.38
CA LEU A 254 19.68 3.14 16.49
C LEU A 254 21.13 3.00 16.05
N THR A 255 21.99 3.92 16.48
CA THR A 255 23.43 3.72 16.36
C THR A 255 23.85 2.49 17.14
N TYR A 256 25.01 1.89 16.81
CA TYR A 256 25.55 0.79 17.60
C TYR A 256 25.67 1.15 19.09
N ALA A 257 26.15 2.37 19.38
CA ALA A 257 26.27 2.87 20.75
C ALA A 257 24.92 3.01 21.47
N ASP A 258 23.85 3.39 20.76
CA ASP A 258 22.51 3.50 21.36
C ASP A 258 21.87 2.13 21.57
N TRP A 259 22.07 1.21 20.63
CA TRP A 259 21.68 -0.19 20.82
C TRP A 259 22.43 -0.82 21.99
N GLU A 260 23.74 -0.60 22.13
CA GLU A 260 24.53 -1.08 23.27
C GLU A 260 23.99 -0.55 24.59
N LYS A 261 23.61 0.73 24.69
CA LYS A 261 23.01 1.30 25.91
C LYS A 261 21.68 0.64 26.29
N ILE A 262 20.85 0.30 25.31
CA ILE A 262 19.56 -0.34 25.56
C ILE A 262 19.73 -1.83 25.87
N ASN A 263 20.60 -2.52 25.14
CA ASN A 263 20.90 -3.94 25.34
C ASN A 263 21.60 -4.19 26.69
N SER A 264 22.52 -3.29 27.09
CA SER A 264 23.12 -3.28 28.43
C SER A 264 22.18 -2.77 29.53
N GLY A 265 21.00 -2.24 29.17
CA GLY A 265 19.96 -1.80 30.10
C GLY A 265 19.26 -2.93 30.84
N ILE A 266 19.36 -4.18 30.35
CA ILE A 266 18.98 -5.39 31.09
C ILE A 266 20.15 -5.79 32.01
N GLN A 267 20.44 -4.96 33.01
CA GLN A 267 21.47 -5.27 34.01
C GLN A 267 20.90 -6.30 34.99
N THR A 268 21.35 -7.54 34.90
CA THR A 268 21.00 -8.57 35.88
C THR A 268 21.59 -8.14 37.23
N ILE A 269 20.74 -7.88 38.23
CA ILE A 269 21.21 -7.72 39.60
C ILE A 269 21.48 -9.12 40.12
N THR A 270 22.74 -9.42 40.42
CA THR A 270 23.15 -10.72 40.97
C THR A 270 23.56 -10.56 42.43
N ILE A 271 23.41 -11.63 43.22
CA ILE A 271 23.94 -11.69 44.58
C ILE A 271 25.32 -12.33 44.48
N GLY A 272 26.35 -11.57 44.86
CA GLY A 272 27.73 -12.03 44.88
C GLY A 272 28.03 -12.92 46.09
N ALA A 273 29.25 -13.46 46.14
CA ALA A 273 29.73 -14.15 47.32
C ALA A 273 29.71 -13.22 48.55
N VAL A 274 29.42 -13.80 49.72
CA VAL A 274 29.52 -13.09 51.01
C VAL A 274 30.96 -12.63 51.20
N ALA A 275 31.15 -11.35 51.56
CA ALA A 275 32.47 -10.78 51.78
C ALA A 275 33.16 -11.42 53.00
N SER A 276 34.49 -11.41 53.02
CA SER A 276 35.29 -11.88 54.17
C SER A 276 35.47 -10.83 55.28
N VAL A 277 35.07 -9.58 55.03
CA VAL A 277 35.29 -8.44 55.94
C VAL A 277 33.98 -7.68 56.16
N PRO A 278 33.66 -7.29 57.41
CA PRO A 278 32.51 -6.42 57.74
C PRO A 278 32.54 -5.07 57.02
N ASN A 279 31.38 -4.46 56.87
CA ASN A 279 31.23 -3.12 56.27
C ASN A 279 30.18 -2.33 57.05
N VAL A 280 30.41 -1.02 57.21
CA VAL A 280 29.52 -0.10 57.95
C VAL A 280 28.07 -0.11 57.44
N ASN A 281 27.86 -0.44 56.17
CA ASN A 281 26.54 -0.50 55.54
C ASN A 281 25.92 -1.92 55.55
N GLY A 282 26.67 -2.95 55.95
CA GLY A 282 26.25 -4.36 55.93
C GLY A 282 26.06 -4.99 54.54
N ALA A 283 25.91 -4.17 53.49
CA ALA A 283 25.89 -4.57 52.10
C ALA A 283 26.59 -3.52 51.22
N SER A 284 27.15 -3.94 50.09
CA SER A 284 27.69 -3.06 49.05
C SER A 284 27.20 -3.47 47.68
N ILE A 285 27.19 -2.53 46.73
CA ILE A 285 26.92 -2.81 45.32
C ILE A 285 28.20 -2.52 44.55
N THR A 286 28.68 -3.52 43.83
CA THR A 286 29.74 -3.34 42.84
C THR A 286 29.13 -3.30 41.46
N SER A 287 29.59 -2.38 40.62
CA SER A 287 29.14 -2.26 39.23
C SER A 287 30.33 -2.41 38.31
N ASP A 288 30.20 -3.30 37.32
CA ASP A 288 31.01 -3.25 36.10
C ASP A 288 30.18 -2.66 34.94
N THR A 289 30.73 -2.65 33.73
CA THR A 289 30.07 -2.12 32.53
C THR A 289 28.79 -2.88 32.13
N THR A 290 28.52 -4.03 32.74
CA THR A 290 27.55 -5.04 32.28
C THR A 290 26.69 -5.63 33.40
N SER A 291 27.02 -5.45 34.68
CA SER A 291 26.32 -6.09 35.80
C SER A 291 26.44 -5.29 37.10
N ARG A 292 25.42 -5.43 37.96
CA ARG A 292 25.43 -4.91 39.33
C ARG A 292 25.34 -6.08 40.30
N THR A 293 26.32 -6.19 41.19
CA THR A 293 26.42 -7.30 42.14
C THR A 293 26.22 -6.78 43.55
N ILE A 294 25.22 -7.31 44.26
CA ILE A 294 25.02 -7.06 45.69
C ILE A 294 25.95 -7.99 46.47
N ILE A 295 26.81 -7.43 47.30
CA ILE A 295 27.71 -8.16 48.20
C ILE A 295 27.21 -7.94 49.63
N LEU A 296 26.90 -9.02 50.33
CA LEU A 296 26.55 -8.99 51.76
C LEU A 296 27.81 -9.14 52.60
N HIS A 297 27.91 -8.37 53.68
CA HIS A 297 29.06 -8.38 54.58
C HIS A 297 28.71 -9.05 55.92
N PRO A 298 29.66 -9.77 56.56
CA PRO A 298 29.46 -10.33 57.89
C PRO A 298 29.30 -9.22 58.94
N ALA A 299 28.41 -9.44 59.92
CA ALA A 299 28.31 -8.57 61.09
C ALA A 299 29.54 -8.68 62.01
N ASP A 300 29.84 -7.60 62.74
CA ASP A 300 30.77 -7.57 63.87
C ASP A 300 30.25 -6.69 65.02
N ALA A 301 31.11 -6.41 66.01
CA ALA A 301 30.76 -5.58 67.16
C ALA A 301 30.35 -4.12 66.82
N THR A 302 30.77 -3.60 65.67
CA THR A 302 30.64 -2.20 65.26
C THR A 302 29.87 -2.00 63.95
N ASN A 303 29.72 -3.05 63.16
CA ASN A 303 29.17 -3.02 61.81
C ASN A 303 27.97 -3.97 61.68
N PRO A 304 26.87 -3.52 61.07
CA PRO A 304 25.77 -4.40 60.74
C PRO A 304 26.18 -5.40 59.64
N GLY A 305 25.48 -6.52 59.55
CA GLY A 305 25.75 -7.50 58.51
C GLY A 305 24.97 -8.79 58.72
N ILE A 306 25.28 -9.78 57.89
CA ILE A 306 24.69 -11.11 57.98
C ILE A 306 25.43 -11.99 59.00
N VAL A 307 24.73 -13.03 59.47
CA VAL A 307 25.33 -14.11 60.25
C VAL A 307 25.99 -15.10 59.29
N THR A 308 27.21 -15.52 59.61
CA THR A 308 28.01 -16.43 58.79
C THR A 308 28.48 -17.62 59.62
N ALA A 309 29.13 -18.59 58.97
CA ALA A 309 29.74 -19.73 59.67
C ALA A 309 31.04 -19.39 60.39
N ALA A 310 31.60 -18.19 60.17
CA ALA A 310 32.80 -17.73 60.85
C ALA A 310 32.47 -17.25 62.29
N ALA A 311 33.49 -17.17 63.14
CA ALA A 311 33.33 -16.57 64.46
C ALA A 311 32.95 -15.09 64.32
N GLN A 312 31.89 -14.67 65.01
CA GLN A 312 31.38 -13.30 64.97
C GLN A 312 31.10 -12.77 66.36
N THR A 313 31.17 -11.44 66.49
CA THR A 313 30.73 -10.69 67.66
C THR A 313 29.56 -9.82 67.26
N PHE A 314 28.66 -9.54 68.21
CA PHE A 314 27.53 -8.64 67.99
C PHE A 314 27.53 -7.58 69.07
N GLY A 315 27.67 -6.30 68.68
CA GLY A 315 27.69 -5.18 69.62
C GLY A 315 26.30 -4.59 69.85
N GLY A 316 26.13 -3.86 70.96
CA GLY A 316 24.85 -3.31 71.42
C GLY A 316 23.89 -4.38 71.96
N ASN A 317 22.77 -3.95 72.54
CA ASN A 317 21.79 -4.87 73.13
C ASN A 317 21.22 -5.81 72.05
N LYS A 318 21.04 -7.08 72.41
CA LYS A 318 20.45 -8.12 71.55
C LYS A 318 19.26 -8.72 72.29
N THR A 319 18.12 -8.78 71.62
CA THR A 319 16.89 -9.34 72.16
C THR A 319 16.52 -10.58 71.35
N PHE A 320 16.45 -11.73 72.02
CA PHE A 320 15.93 -12.98 71.46
C PHE A 320 14.55 -13.22 72.10
N GLN A 321 13.51 -13.34 71.28
CA GLN A 321 12.12 -13.37 71.78
C GLN A 321 11.67 -14.77 72.27
N ASP A 322 12.43 -15.80 71.94
CA ASP A 322 12.15 -17.19 72.26
C ASP A 322 13.42 -17.84 72.85
N SER A 323 13.38 -19.16 73.04
CA SER A 323 14.47 -19.97 73.53
C SER A 323 15.75 -19.83 72.68
N VAL A 324 16.89 -19.85 73.37
CA VAL A 324 18.23 -19.89 72.76
C VAL A 324 18.82 -21.27 73.00
N ALA A 325 19.00 -22.04 71.93
CA ALA A 325 19.68 -23.33 71.97
C ALA A 325 21.17 -23.16 71.64
N ALA A 326 22.04 -23.53 72.59
CA ALA A 326 23.49 -23.55 72.38
C ALA A 326 23.99 -25.00 72.43
N ALA A 327 24.53 -25.49 71.31
CA ALA A 327 24.98 -26.88 71.21
C ALA A 327 26.20 -27.19 72.09
N LYS A 328 27.05 -26.19 72.37
CA LYS A 328 28.27 -26.35 73.18
C LYS A 328 28.13 -25.68 74.54
N ALA A 329 28.05 -24.35 74.57
CA ALA A 329 27.98 -23.62 75.83
C ALA A 329 27.41 -22.20 75.70
N ILE A 330 26.90 -21.67 76.80
CA ILE A 330 26.57 -20.24 77.00
C ILE A 330 27.55 -19.67 78.03
N LEU A 331 28.37 -18.69 77.63
CA LEU A 331 29.25 -17.92 78.51
C LEU A 331 28.68 -16.52 78.72
N VAL A 332 28.40 -16.15 79.97
CA VAL A 332 27.89 -14.83 80.33
C VAL A 332 28.92 -14.08 81.17
N GLY A 333 29.19 -12.82 80.80
CA GLY A 333 30.09 -11.94 81.56
C GLY A 333 31.58 -12.13 81.30
N ASN A 334 31.98 -12.90 80.27
CA ASN A 334 33.38 -13.08 79.88
C ASN A 334 33.51 -13.42 78.38
N THR A 335 34.73 -13.38 77.84
CA THR A 335 35.08 -13.81 76.48
C THR A 335 35.90 -15.11 76.49
N GLY A 336 36.00 -15.78 75.35
CA GLY A 336 36.77 -17.03 75.19
C GLY A 336 35.90 -18.29 75.21
N GLN A 337 36.52 -19.44 75.50
CA GLN A 337 35.80 -20.72 75.56
C GLN A 337 35.25 -20.97 76.96
N ALA A 338 33.97 -21.30 77.04
CA ALA A 338 33.39 -21.77 78.29
C ALA A 338 33.96 -23.13 78.69
N ASN A 339 34.10 -23.37 80.00
CA ASN A 339 34.49 -24.67 80.55
C ASN A 339 33.29 -25.47 81.09
N SER A 340 32.08 -24.93 80.99
CA SER A 340 30.80 -25.54 81.38
C SER A 340 29.74 -25.24 80.31
N THR A 341 28.67 -26.04 80.25
CA THR A 341 27.56 -25.82 79.30
C THR A 341 26.83 -24.50 79.53
N VAL A 342 26.73 -24.05 80.78
CA VAL A 342 26.34 -22.69 81.16
C VAL A 342 27.35 -22.18 82.17
N GLN A 343 28.09 -21.12 81.81
CA GLN A 343 29.08 -20.48 82.67
C GLN A 343 28.71 -19.02 82.86
N VAL A 344 28.47 -18.62 84.11
CA VAL A 344 28.19 -17.22 84.48
C VAL A 344 29.40 -16.69 85.25
N SER A 345 30.14 -15.76 84.64
CA SER A 345 31.28 -15.07 85.27
C SER A 345 30.79 -13.80 85.95
N GLY A 346 29.91 -13.96 86.94
CA GLY A 346 29.21 -12.87 87.62
C GLY A 346 28.06 -13.38 88.49
N SER A 347 27.13 -12.47 88.87
CA SER A 347 25.94 -12.81 89.65
C SER A 347 24.76 -13.24 88.75
N LEU A 348 23.88 -14.08 89.29
CA LEU A 348 22.59 -14.45 88.69
C LEU A 348 21.45 -13.83 89.51
N SER A 349 20.54 -13.11 88.86
CA SER A 349 19.29 -12.66 89.48
C SER A 349 18.22 -13.73 89.32
N MET A 350 17.55 -14.09 90.41
CA MET A 350 16.52 -15.13 90.44
C MET A 350 15.24 -14.59 91.06
N ALA A 351 14.08 -15.12 90.66
CA ALA A 351 12.80 -14.71 91.23
C ALA A 351 12.75 -15.03 92.74
N ILE A 352 12.39 -14.04 93.54
CA ILE A 352 12.14 -14.18 94.97
C ILE A 352 10.78 -13.55 95.30
N GLN A 353 9.89 -14.32 95.90
CA GLN A 353 8.54 -13.88 96.22
C GLN A 353 8.17 -14.25 97.65
N THR A 354 7.33 -13.44 98.28
CA THR A 354 6.83 -13.69 99.66
C THR A 354 5.32 -13.89 99.65
N PHE A 355 4.85 -14.92 100.34
CA PHE A 355 3.43 -15.24 100.47
C PHE A 355 3.06 -15.41 101.95
N SER A 356 1.86 -14.95 102.32
CA SER A 356 1.32 -15.04 103.69
C SER A 356 0.03 -15.89 103.75
N SER A 357 -0.22 -16.68 102.71
CA SER A 357 -1.34 -17.60 102.58
C SER A 357 -0.85 -18.89 101.92
N ASN A 358 -1.68 -19.93 101.90
CA ASN A 358 -1.39 -21.14 101.13
C ASN A 358 -1.09 -20.76 99.66
N TYR A 359 -0.08 -21.38 99.05
CA TYR A 359 0.39 -21.07 97.71
C TYR A 359 0.73 -22.34 96.94
N THR A 360 0.63 -22.29 95.61
CA THR A 360 1.11 -23.35 94.71
C THR A 360 2.24 -22.78 93.88
N ALA A 361 3.43 -23.36 94.00
CA ALA A 361 4.60 -22.89 93.26
C ALA A 361 4.40 -23.05 91.75
N THR A 362 4.91 -22.08 90.99
CA THR A 362 4.80 -21.99 89.54
C THR A 362 6.17 -22.06 88.87
N ALA A 363 6.20 -22.19 87.55
CA ALA A 363 7.44 -22.20 86.78
C ALA A 363 8.22 -20.86 86.85
N ALA A 364 7.57 -19.77 87.29
CA ALA A 364 8.19 -18.45 87.45
C ALA A 364 8.94 -18.28 88.78
N ASP A 365 8.68 -19.15 89.77
CA ASP A 365 9.30 -19.06 91.08
C ASP A 365 10.72 -19.63 91.08
N ASN A 366 11.52 -19.17 92.04
CA ASN A 366 12.76 -19.85 92.40
C ASN A 366 12.96 -19.86 93.91
N THR A 367 12.92 -18.70 94.55
CA THR A 367 12.94 -18.58 96.01
C THR A 367 11.57 -18.16 96.51
N ILE A 368 10.98 -18.96 97.39
CA ILE A 368 9.65 -18.74 97.95
C ILE A 368 9.79 -18.53 99.46
N LEU A 369 9.40 -17.35 99.92
CA LEU A 369 9.35 -17.01 101.34
C LEU A 369 7.91 -17.19 101.84
N MET A 370 7.69 -18.17 102.69
CA MET A 370 6.37 -18.44 103.28
C MET A 370 6.32 -17.82 104.66
N ASN A 371 5.54 -16.76 104.81
CA ASN A 371 5.39 -16.01 106.04
C ASN A 371 4.29 -16.62 106.92
N THR A 372 4.68 -17.42 107.92
CA THR A 372 3.74 -18.13 108.81
C THR A 372 3.40 -17.33 110.08
N THR A 373 3.64 -16.02 110.09
CA THR A 373 3.39 -15.17 111.29
C THR A 373 1.95 -15.31 111.79
N SER A 374 0.97 -15.36 110.89
CA SER A 374 -0.46 -15.32 111.25
C SER A 374 -1.12 -16.68 111.37
N SER A 375 -0.61 -17.72 110.70
CA SER A 375 -1.15 -19.09 110.76
C SER A 375 -0.13 -20.09 110.20
N ALA A 376 -0.33 -21.38 110.49
CA ALA A 376 0.31 -22.45 109.74
C ALA A 376 -0.08 -22.36 108.25
N LEU A 377 0.86 -22.64 107.34
CA LEU A 377 0.65 -22.51 105.90
C LEU A 377 1.06 -23.79 105.18
N THR A 378 0.43 -24.03 104.04
CA THR A 378 0.80 -25.09 103.11
C THR A 378 1.30 -24.50 101.79
N LEU A 379 2.51 -24.90 101.38
CA LEU A 379 3.03 -24.67 100.04
C LEU A 379 2.89 -25.96 99.22
N THR A 380 2.19 -25.88 98.09
CA THR A 380 2.05 -27.01 97.16
C THR A 380 3.10 -26.91 96.05
N LEU A 381 3.94 -27.93 95.88
CA LEU A 381 4.86 -28.03 94.74
C LEU A 381 4.10 -28.48 93.48
N PRO A 382 4.42 -27.96 92.29
CA PRO A 382 3.75 -28.33 91.05
C PRO A 382 4.06 -29.79 90.66
N ASN A 383 3.26 -30.37 89.75
CA ASN A 383 3.45 -31.73 89.25
C ASN A 383 4.80 -31.85 88.52
N PRO A 384 5.74 -32.69 88.99
CA PRO A 384 7.13 -32.70 88.51
C PRO A 384 7.30 -33.18 87.06
N SER A 385 6.31 -33.88 86.49
CA SER A 385 6.41 -34.55 85.17
C SER A 385 6.72 -33.63 83.98
N THR A 386 6.57 -32.32 84.12
CA THR A 386 6.75 -31.36 83.02
C THR A 386 8.04 -30.52 83.09
N PHE A 387 8.89 -30.68 84.13
CA PHE A 387 10.08 -29.84 84.33
C PHE A 387 11.18 -30.51 85.19
N SER A 388 11.59 -31.74 84.81
CA SER A 388 12.73 -32.42 85.46
C SER A 388 13.95 -31.50 85.62
N GLY A 389 14.60 -31.57 86.79
CA GLY A 389 15.74 -30.73 87.16
C GLY A 389 15.40 -29.40 87.82
N ARG A 390 14.12 -28.99 87.90
CA ARG A 390 13.68 -27.73 88.55
C ARG A 390 14.11 -27.69 90.02
N ILE A 391 14.65 -26.54 90.43
CA ILE A 391 15.07 -26.25 91.80
C ILE A 391 14.18 -25.15 92.39
N TYR A 392 13.67 -25.38 93.60
CA TYR A 392 13.01 -24.38 94.43
C TYR A 392 13.70 -24.27 95.78
N THR A 393 13.91 -23.05 96.25
CA THR A 393 14.30 -22.77 97.64
C THR A 393 13.11 -22.22 98.39
N ILE A 394 12.70 -22.92 99.44
CA ILE A 394 11.52 -22.58 100.24
C ILE A 394 11.97 -22.27 101.64
N LYS A 395 11.66 -21.06 102.10
CA LYS A 395 12.06 -20.57 103.41
C LYS A 395 10.84 -20.20 104.23
N LYS A 396 10.76 -20.76 105.43
CA LYS A 396 9.84 -20.26 106.46
C LYS A 396 10.38 -18.94 106.97
N VAL A 397 9.56 -17.90 106.90
CA VAL A 397 9.87 -16.56 107.42
C VAL A 397 8.74 -16.11 108.34
N GLY A 398 8.98 -15.04 109.09
CA GLY A 398 8.01 -14.51 110.05
C GLY A 398 8.30 -14.95 111.48
N SER A 399 7.29 -14.83 112.34
CA SER A 399 7.38 -15.08 113.78
C SER A 399 6.32 -16.08 114.27
N GLY A 400 5.99 -17.08 113.45
CA GLY A 400 4.95 -18.07 113.74
C GLY A 400 5.38 -19.16 114.73
N GLY A 401 6.67 -19.24 115.06
CA GLY A 401 7.21 -20.26 115.95
C GLY A 401 6.92 -21.68 115.46
N ILE A 402 6.93 -22.64 116.38
CA ILE A 402 6.62 -24.05 116.08
C ILE A 402 5.11 -24.29 115.91
N ASP A 403 4.25 -23.38 116.41
CA ASP A 403 2.79 -23.52 116.38
C ASP A 403 2.20 -23.26 114.99
N HIS A 404 2.87 -22.40 114.20
CA HIS A 404 2.52 -22.13 112.81
C HIS A 404 3.55 -22.76 111.87
N GLU A 405 3.48 -24.07 111.72
CA GLU A 405 4.33 -24.84 110.82
C GLU A 405 4.12 -24.46 109.34
N LEU A 406 5.18 -24.62 108.54
CA LEU A 406 5.09 -24.58 107.09
C LEU A 406 5.13 -26.01 106.55
N THR A 407 4.02 -26.45 105.96
CA THR A 407 3.92 -27.77 105.32
C THR A 407 4.15 -27.63 103.82
N ILE A 408 5.14 -28.33 103.30
CA ILE A 408 5.45 -28.40 101.86
C ILE A 408 4.93 -29.74 101.34
N THR A 409 4.00 -29.71 100.40
CA THR A 409 3.35 -30.92 99.86
C THR A 409 3.48 -30.95 98.34
N PRO A 410 3.89 -32.06 97.71
CA PRO A 410 3.90 -32.15 96.27
C PRO A 410 2.49 -32.41 95.72
N ALA A 411 2.14 -31.78 94.59
CA ALA A 411 0.89 -32.07 93.89
C ALA A 411 0.85 -33.51 93.31
N ALA A 412 2.03 -34.09 93.04
CA ALA A 412 2.22 -35.47 92.62
C ALA A 412 3.64 -35.94 92.99
N GLY A 413 3.82 -37.24 93.20
CA GLY A 413 5.07 -37.83 93.66
C GLY A 413 5.28 -37.68 95.17
N THR A 414 6.52 -37.80 95.61
CA THR A 414 6.92 -37.72 97.04
C THR A 414 8.03 -36.69 97.25
N ILE A 415 8.25 -36.28 98.50
CA ILE A 415 9.44 -35.51 98.94
C ILE A 415 10.30 -36.45 99.78
N ASP A 416 11.48 -36.85 99.28
CA ASP A 416 12.35 -37.87 99.91
C ASP A 416 11.57 -39.14 100.35
N GLY A 417 10.61 -39.59 99.54
CA GLY A 417 9.74 -40.74 99.82
C GLY A 417 8.54 -40.46 100.74
N GLY A 418 8.45 -39.27 101.34
CA GLY A 418 7.30 -38.82 102.15
C GLY A 418 6.22 -38.11 101.34
N SER A 419 5.00 -38.04 101.89
CA SER A 419 3.88 -37.30 101.27
C SER A 419 3.97 -35.78 101.43
N SER A 420 4.78 -35.29 102.37
CA SER A 420 5.04 -33.87 102.63
C SER A 420 6.32 -33.68 103.44
N TYR A 421 6.80 -32.45 103.53
CA TYR A 421 7.91 -32.04 104.40
C TYR A 421 7.52 -30.81 105.21
N VAL A 422 7.77 -30.81 106.51
CA VAL A 422 7.36 -29.73 107.42
C VAL A 422 8.57 -28.97 107.94
N ILE A 423 8.47 -27.63 107.89
CA ILE A 423 9.41 -26.71 108.53
C ILE A 423 8.76 -26.11 109.78
N TYR A 424 9.31 -26.42 110.95
CA TYR A 424 8.85 -25.88 112.24
C TYR A 424 9.54 -24.56 112.60
N ASN A 425 10.87 -24.50 112.48
CA ASN A 425 11.64 -23.36 112.95
C ASN A 425 11.55 -22.17 111.98
N ASP A 426 11.27 -20.99 112.53
CA ASP A 426 11.35 -19.74 111.76
C ASP A 426 12.76 -19.52 111.18
N TRP A 427 12.83 -18.83 110.05
CA TRP A 427 14.08 -18.48 109.35
C TRP A 427 14.89 -19.66 108.80
N THR A 428 14.30 -20.86 108.78
CA THR A 428 14.89 -22.05 108.17
C THR A 428 14.37 -22.30 106.76
N TYR A 429 15.15 -22.97 105.94
CA TYR A 429 14.83 -23.21 104.54
C TYR A 429 15.16 -24.64 104.13
N VAL A 430 14.57 -25.06 103.02
CA VAL A 430 15.00 -26.22 102.27
C VAL A 430 15.10 -25.85 100.80
N THR A 431 16.07 -26.45 100.12
CA THR A 431 16.14 -26.42 98.66
C THR A 431 15.81 -27.81 98.15
N LEU A 432 14.79 -27.89 97.29
CA LEU A 432 14.37 -29.14 96.66
C LEU A 432 14.67 -29.12 95.17
N GLN A 433 15.02 -30.28 94.63
CA GLN A 433 15.15 -30.52 93.19
C GLN A 433 14.32 -31.73 92.78
N THR A 434 13.68 -31.67 91.61
CA THR A 434 12.94 -32.80 91.06
C THR A 434 13.71 -33.55 89.98
N ASP A 435 13.53 -34.87 89.90
CA ASP A 435 13.98 -35.72 88.78
C ASP A 435 12.93 -35.87 87.67
N GLY A 436 11.74 -35.26 87.84
CA GLY A 436 10.59 -35.40 86.95
C GLY A 436 9.51 -36.37 87.47
N ALA A 437 9.77 -37.10 88.55
CA ALA A 437 8.81 -37.99 89.20
C ALA A 437 8.60 -37.67 90.68
N ASN A 438 9.69 -37.40 91.41
CA ASN A 438 9.69 -37.06 92.83
C ASN A 438 10.49 -35.77 93.09
N TRP A 439 10.44 -35.30 94.33
CA TRP A 439 11.20 -34.17 94.85
C TRP A 439 12.21 -34.66 95.89
N TYR A 440 13.41 -34.10 95.87
CA TYR A 440 14.49 -34.45 96.79
C TYR A 440 15.02 -33.21 97.49
N ILE A 441 15.27 -33.30 98.79
CA ILE A 441 15.88 -32.20 99.54
C ILE A 441 17.39 -32.25 99.32
N ILE A 442 17.92 -31.26 98.61
CA ILE A 442 19.34 -31.18 98.26
C ILE A 442 20.13 -30.23 99.17
N LYS A 443 19.43 -29.40 99.96
CA LYS A 443 20.02 -28.48 100.94
C LYS A 443 19.01 -28.13 102.02
N LYS A 444 19.45 -28.00 103.27
CA LYS A 444 18.64 -27.54 104.40
C LYS A 444 19.49 -26.86 105.46
#